data_AF-A0A967YZ02-F1
#
_entry.id   AF-A0A967YZ02-F1
#
_cell.length_a   1.000
_cell.length_b   1.000
_cell.length_c   1.000
_cell.angle_alpha   90.00
_cell.angle_beta   90.00
_cell.angle_gamma   90.00
#
_symmetry.space_group_name_H-M   'P 1'
#
loop_
_entity.id
_entity.type
_entity.pdbx_description
1 polymer ?
#
loop_
_entity_poly.entity_id
_entity_poly.type
_entity_poly.pdbx_seq_one_letter_code
_entity_poly.pdbx_strand_id
1 'polypeptide(L)'
;MKLTRRRFLKYVALTASAGTAGAFVFLRRVDIRNVYRNMTKPVFEKDEVGQLNSQTLDVLLSATTALVDYDVEPNNYEIYFEWRSANLPGYKALYENFTAELEQLAQDKFGQAFVECQLSKRQSILNEFVPSGWLYHLRKSLSQKKHHIVYHRRIIQEILKLFSRTDAWTLLGYRYWPGQARGLEECRKSPSANALPMND
;
A
#
# COMPACT_ATOMS: atom_id res chain seq x y z
N MET A 1 -18.77 3.04 -0.94
CA MET A 1 -18.87 2.61 -2.36
C MET A 1 -18.51 1.12 -2.44
N LYS A 2 -19.30 0.26 -3.13
CA LYS A 2 -19.01 -1.20 -3.17
C LYS A 2 -17.87 -1.52 -4.15
N LEU A 3 -16.87 -2.29 -3.71
CA LEU A 3 -15.76 -2.73 -4.56
C LEU A 3 -16.26 -3.77 -5.58
N THR A 4 -16.06 -3.51 -6.88
CA THR A 4 -16.42 -4.48 -7.92
C THR A 4 -15.28 -5.48 -8.15
N ARG A 5 -15.60 -6.73 -8.52
CA ARG A 5 -14.61 -7.77 -8.84
C ARG A 5 -13.55 -7.29 -9.86
N ARG A 6 -13.97 -6.51 -10.86
CA ARG A 6 -13.06 -5.93 -11.87
C ARG A 6 -12.05 -4.94 -11.27
N ARG A 7 -12.45 -4.14 -10.27
CA ARG A 7 -11.54 -3.22 -9.58
C ARG A 7 -10.62 -3.97 -8.61
N PHE A 8 -11.14 -4.97 -7.91
CA PHE A 8 -10.31 -5.88 -7.10
C PHE A 8 -9.20 -6.53 -7.93
N LEU A 9 -9.54 -7.10 -9.09
CA LEU A 9 -8.55 -7.69 -10.00
C LEU A 9 -7.52 -6.69 -10.50
N LYS A 10 -7.85 -5.39 -10.61
CA LYS A 10 -6.84 -4.37 -10.92
C LYS A 10 -5.84 -4.20 -9.79
N TYR A 11 -6.28 -4.18 -8.52
CA TYR A 11 -5.36 -4.13 -7.38
C TYR A 11 -4.52 -5.40 -7.26
N VAL A 12 -5.11 -6.58 -7.49
CA VAL A 12 -4.37 -7.85 -7.54
C VAL A 12 -3.37 -7.85 -8.70
N ALA A 13 -3.73 -7.34 -9.87
CA ALA A 13 -2.82 -7.22 -11.00
C ALA A 13 -1.68 -6.21 -10.74
N LEU A 14 -1.99 -5.07 -10.12
CA LEU A 14 -1.02 -4.03 -9.72
C LEU A 14 -0.02 -4.54 -8.67
N THR A 15 -0.45 -5.46 -7.80
CA THR A 15 0.41 -6.08 -6.78
C THR A 15 1.15 -7.31 -7.32
N ALA A 16 0.58 -8.01 -8.30
CA ALA A 16 1.20 -9.12 -9.02
C ALA A 16 2.18 -8.66 -10.12
N SER A 17 2.23 -7.39 -10.50
CA SER A 17 3.21 -6.83 -11.45
C SER A 17 4.62 -6.68 -10.86
N ALA A 18 5.12 -7.73 -10.19
CA ALA A 18 6.52 -8.15 -10.24
C ALA A 18 6.70 -9.46 -11.08
N GLY A 19 5.62 -10.06 -11.57
CA GLY A 19 5.61 -11.28 -12.38
C GLY A 19 4.47 -11.33 -13.41
N THR A 20 4.76 -10.86 -14.63
CA THR A 20 4.25 -11.36 -15.93
C THR A 20 2.78 -11.79 -16.05
N ALA A 21 1.98 -11.00 -16.77
CA ALA A 21 1.10 -11.50 -17.85
C ALA A 21 0.57 -10.33 -18.69
N GLY A 22 0.93 -10.28 -19.97
CA GLY A 22 0.26 -9.40 -20.95
C GLY A 22 1.15 -8.44 -21.74
N ALA A 23 2.32 -8.88 -22.25
CA ALA A 23 2.98 -8.32 -23.44
C ALA A 23 4.27 -9.12 -23.77
N PHE A 24 4.19 -10.45 -23.83
CA PHE A 24 5.25 -11.25 -24.44
C PHE A 24 4.96 -11.34 -25.93
N VAL A 25 5.54 -10.46 -26.75
CA VAL A 25 5.85 -10.81 -28.16
C VAL A 25 7.03 -10.03 -28.75
N PHE A 26 7.54 -8.89 -28.24
CA PHE A 26 8.49 -8.12 -29.09
C PHE A 26 9.84 -7.61 -28.61
N LEU A 27 10.34 -7.77 -27.38
CA LEU A 27 11.67 -7.22 -27.05
C LEU A 27 12.55 -8.15 -26.20
N ARG A 28 13.23 -9.07 -26.90
CA ARG A 28 14.47 -9.73 -26.50
C ARG A 28 15.61 -8.71 -26.74
N ARG A 29 16.24 -8.15 -25.69
CA ARG A 29 17.63 -7.59 -25.65
C ARG A 29 17.91 -6.40 -24.71
N VAL A 30 17.03 -6.06 -23.77
CA VAL A 30 17.47 -5.30 -22.58
C VAL A 30 17.00 -6.05 -21.36
N ASP A 31 17.94 -6.46 -20.51
CA ASP A 31 17.65 -7.14 -19.25
C ASP A 31 17.14 -6.12 -18.21
N ILE A 32 15.99 -5.52 -18.54
CA ILE A 32 15.32 -4.46 -17.77
C ILE A 32 15.05 -4.93 -16.35
N ARG A 33 14.81 -6.24 -16.18
CA ARG A 33 14.61 -6.87 -14.88
C ARG A 33 15.85 -6.70 -13.99
N ASN A 34 17.05 -6.84 -14.56
CA ASN A 34 18.30 -6.64 -13.85
C ASN A 34 18.59 -5.15 -13.57
N VAL A 35 18.29 -4.23 -14.50
CA VAL A 35 18.40 -2.78 -14.23
C VAL A 35 17.48 -2.37 -13.08
N TYR A 36 16.21 -2.79 -13.12
CA TYR A 36 15.23 -2.49 -12.08
C TYR A 36 15.59 -3.13 -10.73
N ARG A 37 16.07 -4.39 -10.75
CA ARG A 37 16.52 -5.12 -9.54
C ARG A 37 17.75 -4.46 -8.92
N ASN A 38 18.70 -4.00 -9.73
CA ASN A 38 19.91 -3.34 -9.23
C ASN A 38 19.63 -1.91 -8.73
N MET A 39 18.69 -1.19 -9.34
CA MET A 39 18.25 0.14 -8.85
C MET A 39 17.51 0.10 -7.51
N THR A 40 16.98 -1.08 -7.14
CA THR A 40 16.15 -1.28 -5.94
C THR A 40 16.78 -2.25 -4.93
N LYS A 41 18.05 -2.64 -5.14
CA LYS A 41 18.83 -3.32 -4.10
C LYS A 41 18.86 -2.40 -2.88
N PRO A 42 18.50 -2.92 -1.69
CA PRO A 42 18.35 -2.09 -0.51
C PRO A 42 19.72 -1.51 -0.16
N VAL A 43 19.82 -0.18 -0.17
CA VAL A 43 20.95 0.55 0.43
C VAL A 43 20.78 0.60 1.97
N PHE A 44 19.72 -0.04 2.47
CA PHE A 44 19.17 0.11 3.82
C PHE A 44 19.84 -0.75 4.90
N GLU A 45 20.80 -1.63 4.55
CA GLU A 45 21.40 -2.58 5.52
C GLU A 45 22.16 -1.88 6.67
N LYS A 46 22.44 -0.57 6.55
CA LYS A 46 23.14 0.22 7.58
C LYS A 46 22.25 1.25 8.28
N ASP A 47 21.00 1.38 7.88
CA ASP A 47 20.12 2.42 8.40
C ASP A 47 19.42 1.97 9.68
N GLU A 48 19.21 2.93 10.60
CA GLU A 48 18.61 2.67 11.90
C GLU A 48 17.17 2.16 11.81
N VAL A 49 16.83 1.23 12.70
CA VAL A 49 15.46 0.85 13.01
C VAL A 49 14.90 1.76 14.11
N GLY A 50 13.58 1.94 14.14
CA GLY A 50 12.96 2.68 15.23
C GLY A 50 11.47 2.98 15.01
N GLN A 51 10.89 3.63 16.01
CA GLN A 51 9.51 4.08 15.95
C GLN A 51 9.37 5.29 15.01
N LEU A 52 8.21 5.38 14.36
CA LEU A 52 7.82 6.55 13.59
C LEU A 52 7.25 7.60 14.54
N ASN A 53 7.46 8.87 14.21
CA ASN A 53 6.71 9.94 14.87
C ASN A 53 5.24 9.95 14.38
N SER A 54 4.36 10.53 15.18
CA SER A 54 2.91 10.59 14.89
C SER A 54 2.60 11.29 13.56
N GLN A 55 3.32 12.37 13.25
CA GLN A 55 3.12 13.11 12.00
C GLN A 55 3.41 12.25 10.75
N THR A 56 4.49 11.47 10.76
CA THR A 56 4.85 10.55 9.67
C THR A 56 3.77 9.49 9.52
N LEU A 57 3.27 8.96 10.62
CA LEU A 57 2.22 7.97 10.63
C LEU A 57 0.91 8.54 10.03
N ASP A 58 0.50 9.75 10.43
CA ASP A 58 -0.69 10.42 9.91
C ASP A 58 -0.62 10.65 8.39
N VAL A 59 0.56 11.04 7.88
CA VAL A 59 0.79 11.22 6.44
C VAL A 59 0.71 9.86 5.72
N LEU A 60 1.30 8.80 6.27
CA LEU A 60 1.25 7.45 5.69
C LEU A 60 -0.17 6.89 5.65
N LEU A 61 -0.97 7.09 6.71
CA LEU A 61 -2.36 6.68 6.78
C LEU A 61 -3.23 7.49 5.81
N SER A 62 -2.98 8.81 5.71
CA SER A 62 -3.62 9.68 4.74
C SER A 62 -3.29 9.28 3.29
N ALA A 63 -2.04 8.91 3.03
CA ALA A 63 -1.59 8.43 1.73
C ALA A 63 -2.21 7.07 1.40
N THR A 64 -2.31 6.18 2.38
CA THR A 64 -2.99 4.87 2.26
C THR A 64 -4.44 5.05 1.85
N THR A 65 -5.18 5.89 2.58
CA THR A 65 -6.59 6.18 2.30
C THR A 65 -6.76 6.76 0.90
N ALA A 66 -5.87 7.68 0.50
CA ALA A 66 -5.91 8.27 -0.83
C ALA A 66 -5.57 7.28 -1.96
N LEU A 67 -4.61 6.38 -1.76
CA LEU A 67 -4.24 5.34 -2.72
C LEU A 67 -5.34 4.29 -2.92
N VAL A 68 -5.96 3.86 -1.82
CA VAL A 68 -6.95 2.80 -1.83
C VAL A 68 -8.30 3.33 -2.31
N ASP A 69 -8.72 4.51 -1.85
CA ASP A 69 -10.01 5.14 -2.16
C ASP A 69 -11.22 4.28 -1.72
N TYR A 70 -11.07 3.60 -0.57
CA TYR A 70 -12.14 2.90 0.13
C TYR A 70 -11.99 3.11 1.63
N ASP A 71 -13.07 2.84 2.36
CA ASP A 71 -13.05 2.75 3.81
C ASP A 71 -12.20 1.53 4.21
N VAL A 72 -11.09 1.78 4.89
CA VAL A 72 -10.11 0.77 5.32
C VAL A 72 -9.96 0.85 6.83
N GLU A 73 -9.69 -0.27 7.47
CA GLU A 73 -9.40 -0.30 8.91
C GLU A 73 -8.00 0.31 9.17
N PRO A 74 -7.89 1.54 9.70
CA PRO A 74 -6.61 2.25 9.78
C PRO A 74 -5.58 1.51 10.63
N ASN A 75 -6.05 0.82 11.67
CA ASN A 75 -5.21 0.05 12.60
C ASN A 75 -4.38 -1.04 11.88
N ASN A 76 -4.90 -1.64 10.80
CA ASN A 76 -4.15 -2.63 10.01
C ASN A 76 -2.88 -2.02 9.38
N TYR A 77 -2.95 -0.76 8.96
CA TYR A 77 -1.86 -0.07 8.27
C TYR A 77 -0.90 0.56 9.26
N GLU A 78 -1.42 1.09 10.37
CA GLU A 78 -0.62 1.61 11.48
C GLU A 78 0.32 0.53 12.03
N ILE A 79 -0.23 -0.60 12.48
CA ILE A 79 0.56 -1.75 12.97
C ILE A 79 1.58 -2.19 11.92
N TYR A 80 1.21 -2.17 10.64
CA TYR A 80 2.09 -2.56 9.55
C TYR A 80 3.28 -1.59 9.38
N PHE A 81 3.05 -0.29 9.41
CA PHE A 81 4.11 0.70 9.27
C PHE A 81 5.03 0.69 10.48
N GLU A 82 4.47 0.67 11.69
CA GLU A 82 5.23 0.62 12.94
C GLU A 82 6.09 -0.64 13.06
N TRP A 83 5.50 -1.81 12.79
CA TRP A 83 6.25 -3.06 12.86
C TRP A 83 7.42 -3.03 11.87
N ARG A 84 7.22 -2.51 10.66
CA ARG A 84 8.30 -2.46 9.66
C ARG A 84 9.39 -1.47 10.01
N SER A 85 9.07 -0.26 10.46
CA SER A 85 10.09 0.70 10.86
C SER A 85 10.90 0.22 12.06
N ALA A 86 10.25 -0.48 13.00
CA ALA A 86 10.88 -0.99 14.22
C ALA A 86 11.73 -2.26 13.99
N ASN A 87 11.42 -3.07 12.98
CA ASN A 87 12.04 -4.39 12.79
C ASN A 87 12.88 -4.51 11.51
N LEU A 88 12.69 -3.64 10.52
CA LEU A 88 13.38 -3.72 9.23
C LEU A 88 14.29 -2.51 8.99
N PRO A 89 15.61 -2.72 8.79
CA PRO A 89 16.56 -1.64 8.53
C PRO A 89 16.13 -0.72 7.39
N GLY A 90 16.28 0.59 7.60
CA GLY A 90 16.00 1.68 6.67
C GLY A 90 14.54 1.95 6.32
N TYR A 91 13.58 1.18 6.83
CA TYR A 91 12.15 1.50 6.63
C TYR A 91 11.74 2.79 7.36
N LYS A 92 12.31 3.07 8.53
CA LYS A 92 12.10 4.33 9.23
C LYS A 92 12.45 5.52 8.34
N ALA A 93 13.71 5.60 7.91
CA ALA A 93 14.19 6.66 7.03
C ALA A 93 13.43 6.70 5.69
N LEU A 94 13.08 5.53 5.13
CA LEU A 94 12.29 5.46 3.90
C LEU A 94 10.92 6.14 4.05
N TYR A 95 10.23 5.88 5.15
CA TYR A 95 8.93 6.47 5.45
C TYR A 95 9.03 7.97 5.76
N GLU A 96 10.00 8.38 6.58
CA GLU A 96 10.23 9.80 6.89
C GLU A 96 10.56 10.60 5.62
N ASN A 97 11.44 10.09 4.75
CA ASN A 97 11.77 10.75 3.49
C ASN A 97 10.59 10.81 2.52
N PHE A 98 9.80 9.74 2.44
CA PHE A 98 8.61 9.73 1.58
C PHE A 98 7.55 10.73 2.04
N THR A 99 7.25 10.75 3.33
CA THR A 99 6.25 11.67 3.90
C THR A 99 6.70 13.13 3.81
N ALA A 100 7.99 13.41 4.03
CA ALA A 100 8.55 14.74 3.79
C ALA A 100 8.41 15.19 2.33
N GLU A 101 8.61 14.30 1.35
CA GLU A 101 8.42 14.64 -0.07
C GLU A 101 6.94 14.84 -0.42
N LEU A 102 6.01 14.09 0.20
CA LEU A 102 4.57 14.33 0.05
C LEU A 102 4.15 15.69 0.60
N GLU A 103 4.64 16.05 1.80
CA GLU A 103 4.37 17.34 2.44
C GLU A 103 4.91 18.49 1.58
N GLN A 104 6.15 18.38 1.11
CA GLN A 104 6.74 19.39 0.22
C GLN A 104 5.91 19.57 -1.06
N LEU A 105 5.51 18.47 -1.71
CA LEU A 105 4.68 18.54 -2.92
C LEU A 105 3.29 19.12 -2.66
N ALA A 106 2.69 18.84 -1.50
CA ALA A 106 1.42 19.42 -1.10
C ALA A 106 1.54 20.93 -0.86
N GLN A 107 2.60 21.34 -0.15
CA GLN A 107 2.89 22.74 0.11
C GLN A 107 3.15 23.50 -1.19
N ASP A 108 3.98 22.96 -2.09
CA ASP A 108 4.35 23.61 -3.35
C ASP A 108 3.16 23.75 -4.32
N LYS A 109 2.27 22.76 -4.36
CA LYS A 109 1.16 22.73 -5.34
C LYS A 109 -0.13 23.35 -4.82
N PHE A 110 -0.38 23.26 -3.53
CA PHE A 110 -1.67 23.59 -2.93
C PHE A 110 -1.58 24.51 -1.72
N GLY A 111 -0.37 24.85 -1.24
CA GLY A 111 -0.15 25.77 -0.14
C GLY A 111 -0.66 25.27 1.22
N GLN A 112 -0.78 23.96 1.40
CA GLN A 112 -1.35 23.33 2.58
C GLN A 112 -0.66 21.98 2.84
N ALA A 113 -0.76 21.47 4.07
CA ALA A 113 -0.18 20.17 4.43
C ALA A 113 -0.86 19.02 3.65
N PHE A 114 -0.14 17.92 3.45
CA PHE A 114 -0.65 16.77 2.71
C PHE A 114 -1.90 16.18 3.38
N VAL A 115 -1.89 16.08 4.72
CA VAL A 115 -3.02 15.57 5.52
C VAL A 115 -4.25 16.49 5.47
N GLU A 116 -4.08 17.78 5.14
CA GLU A 116 -5.18 18.75 5.02
C GLU A 116 -5.74 18.79 3.59
N CYS A 117 -4.99 18.26 2.61
CA CYS A 117 -5.45 18.22 1.24
C CYS A 117 -6.75 17.43 1.09
N GLN A 118 -7.62 17.85 0.17
CA GLN A 118 -8.76 17.02 -0.25
C GLN A 118 -8.27 15.72 -0.89
N LEU A 119 -9.09 14.67 -0.83
CA LEU A 119 -8.76 13.34 -1.36
C LEU A 119 -8.23 13.37 -2.80
N SER A 120 -8.88 14.12 -3.69
CA SER A 120 -8.48 14.27 -5.10
C SER A 120 -7.10 14.91 -5.26
N LYS A 121 -6.76 15.88 -4.40
CA LYS A 121 -5.44 16.53 -4.39
C LYS A 121 -4.35 15.56 -3.91
N ARG A 122 -4.62 14.80 -2.84
CA ARG A 122 -3.70 13.74 -2.35
C ARG A 122 -3.44 12.70 -3.43
N GLN A 123 -4.49 12.22 -4.10
CA GLN A 123 -4.38 11.28 -5.22
C GLN A 123 -3.54 11.86 -6.36
N SER A 124 -3.73 13.13 -6.72
CA SER A 124 -2.94 13.80 -7.75
C SER A 124 -1.44 13.80 -7.43
N ILE A 125 -1.06 14.05 -6.16
CA ILE A 125 0.34 14.01 -5.71
C ILE A 125 0.87 12.57 -5.79
N LEU A 126 0.12 11.61 -5.25
CA LEU A 126 0.52 10.21 -5.23
C LEU A 126 0.73 9.62 -6.63
N ASN A 127 -0.04 10.09 -7.61
CA ASN A 127 0.11 9.69 -9.01
C ASN A 127 1.47 10.07 -9.62
N GLU A 128 2.23 10.99 -9.02
CA GLU A 128 3.61 11.30 -9.46
C GLU A 128 4.62 10.22 -9.12
N PHE A 129 4.28 9.37 -8.14
CA PHE A 129 5.04 8.20 -7.72
C PHE A 129 4.52 6.92 -8.36
N VAL A 130 3.31 6.94 -8.94
CA VAL A 130 2.76 5.81 -9.69
C VAL A 130 3.21 5.92 -11.16
N PRO A 131 3.89 4.90 -11.69
CA PRO A 131 4.35 4.97 -13.06
C PRO A 131 3.19 4.87 -14.06
N SER A 132 3.07 5.87 -14.94
CA SER A 132 2.13 5.90 -16.06
C SER A 132 2.69 5.19 -17.30
N GLY A 133 2.71 3.85 -17.27
CA GLY A 133 2.97 3.01 -18.45
C GLY A 133 4.44 2.81 -18.84
N TRP A 134 4.67 1.84 -19.74
CA TRP A 134 5.99 1.24 -19.96
C TRP A 134 7.01 2.11 -20.72
N LEU A 135 6.56 2.98 -21.63
CA LEU A 135 7.43 3.93 -22.36
C LEU A 135 7.85 5.12 -21.49
N TYR A 136 6.99 5.51 -20.53
CA TYR A 136 7.30 6.56 -19.57
C TYR A 136 8.40 6.13 -18.60
N HIS A 137 8.46 4.83 -18.26
CA HIS A 137 9.52 4.26 -17.43
C HIS A 137 10.93 4.46 -18.00
N LEU A 138 11.15 4.27 -19.31
CA LEU A 138 12.49 4.37 -19.89
C LEU A 138 13.00 5.82 -19.96
N ARG A 139 12.14 6.77 -20.35
CA ARG A 139 12.52 8.18 -20.46
C ARG A 139 12.60 8.88 -19.11
N LYS A 140 11.71 8.54 -18.18
CA LYS A 140 11.65 9.19 -16.87
C LYS A 140 12.55 8.52 -15.84
N SER A 141 12.86 7.22 -15.94
CA SER A 141 13.88 6.58 -15.09
C SER A 141 15.29 7.14 -15.30
N LEU A 142 15.55 7.80 -16.44
CA LEU A 142 16.82 8.48 -16.71
C LEU A 142 16.82 9.95 -16.26
N SER A 143 15.65 10.54 -15.95
CA SER A 143 15.50 11.97 -15.66
C SER A 143 14.83 12.30 -14.31
N GLN A 144 14.10 11.37 -13.69
CA GLN A 144 13.53 11.51 -12.35
C GLN A 144 14.38 10.84 -11.27
N LYS A 145 14.32 11.43 -10.08
CA LYS A 145 15.00 11.02 -8.86
C LYS A 145 14.83 9.51 -8.62
N LYS A 146 15.95 8.78 -8.56
CA LYS A 146 16.04 7.33 -8.24
C LYS A 146 15.12 6.90 -7.07
N HIS A 147 14.88 7.80 -6.12
CA HIS A 147 14.03 7.59 -4.96
C HIS A 147 12.55 7.31 -5.28
N HIS A 148 11.98 7.85 -6.37
CA HIS A 148 10.58 7.63 -6.73
C HIS A 148 10.28 6.15 -7.02
N ILE A 149 11.21 5.46 -7.69
CA ILE A 149 11.08 4.02 -7.98
C ILE A 149 11.09 3.21 -6.67
N VAL A 150 11.90 3.65 -5.70
CA VAL A 150 11.98 3.02 -4.39
C VAL A 150 10.66 3.21 -3.63
N TYR A 151 10.10 4.42 -3.56
CA TYR A 151 8.80 4.66 -2.92
C TYR A 151 7.67 3.88 -3.57
N HIS A 152 7.62 3.85 -4.90
CA HIS A 152 6.61 3.07 -5.60
C HIS A 152 6.66 1.59 -5.17
N ARG A 153 7.86 0.99 -5.17
CA ARG A 153 8.03 -0.44 -4.90
C ARG A 153 7.91 -0.80 -3.41
N ARG A 154 8.39 0.05 -2.52
CA ARG A 154 8.55 -0.22 -1.07
C ARG A 154 7.53 0.48 -0.18
N ILE A 155 6.63 1.25 -0.77
CA ILE A 155 5.55 1.90 -0.03
C ILE A 155 4.25 1.64 -0.78
N ILE A 156 4.11 2.19 -2.00
CA ILE A 156 2.84 2.14 -2.73
C ILE A 156 2.42 0.70 -3.05
N GLN A 157 3.28 -0.10 -3.66
CA GLN A 157 2.96 -1.50 -3.98
C GLN A 157 2.67 -2.32 -2.73
N GLU A 158 3.33 -2.01 -1.62
CA GLU A 158 3.17 -2.76 -0.37
C GLU A 158 1.87 -2.39 0.35
N ILE A 159 1.46 -1.11 0.32
CA ILE A 159 0.13 -0.66 0.74
C ILE A 159 -0.94 -1.39 -0.07
N LEU A 160 -0.85 -1.36 -1.41
CA LEU A 160 -1.83 -2.03 -2.27
C LEU A 160 -1.85 -3.54 -2.05
N LYS A 161 -0.68 -4.15 -1.76
CA LYS A 161 -0.55 -5.57 -1.46
C LYS A 161 -1.19 -5.91 -0.11
N LEU A 162 -0.98 -5.08 0.90
CA LEU A 162 -1.63 -5.23 2.20
C LEU A 162 -3.15 -5.15 2.02
N PHE A 163 -3.65 -4.08 1.40
CA PHE A 163 -5.07 -3.90 1.07
C PHE A 163 -5.68 -5.13 0.38
N SER A 164 -5.01 -5.66 -0.65
CA SER A 164 -5.47 -6.85 -1.39
C SER A 164 -5.57 -8.13 -0.54
N ARG A 165 -4.83 -8.17 0.58
CA ARG A 165 -4.78 -9.30 1.51
C ARG A 165 -5.64 -9.09 2.76
N THR A 166 -6.08 -7.86 3.03
CA THR A 166 -6.91 -7.47 4.17
C THR A 166 -8.28 -6.95 3.71
N ASP A 167 -8.47 -5.64 3.72
CA ASP A 167 -9.76 -4.93 3.58
C ASP A 167 -10.44 -5.20 2.23
N ALA A 168 -9.68 -5.54 1.20
CA ALA A 168 -10.26 -5.88 -0.09
C ALA A 168 -11.22 -7.09 -0.01
N TRP A 169 -10.98 -8.05 0.89
CA TRP A 169 -11.88 -9.19 1.09
C TRP A 169 -13.17 -8.78 1.79
N THR A 170 -13.08 -7.95 2.82
CA THR A 170 -14.26 -7.46 3.55
C THR A 170 -15.13 -6.60 2.64
N LEU A 171 -14.51 -5.75 1.82
CA LEU A 171 -15.19 -4.94 0.79
C LEU A 171 -15.84 -5.78 -0.33
N LEU A 172 -15.36 -6.99 -0.59
CA LEU A 172 -15.99 -7.94 -1.52
C LEU A 172 -17.18 -8.69 -0.89
N GLY A 173 -17.46 -8.46 0.39
CA GLY A 173 -18.55 -9.10 1.13
C GLY A 173 -18.15 -10.37 1.89
N TYR A 174 -16.85 -10.68 1.98
CA TYR A 174 -16.40 -11.71 2.91
C TYR A 174 -16.44 -11.19 4.35
N ARG A 175 -16.81 -12.04 5.29
CA ARG A 175 -16.87 -11.64 6.71
C ARG A 175 -15.49 -11.38 7.31
N TYR A 176 -14.47 -12.10 6.85
CA TYR A 176 -13.09 -12.01 7.34
C TYR A 176 -12.11 -12.18 6.17
N TRP A 177 -10.91 -11.60 6.28
CA TRP A 177 -9.84 -11.78 5.29
C TRP A 177 -8.93 -12.98 5.62
N PRO A 178 -8.22 -13.56 4.64
CA PRO A 178 -7.36 -14.73 4.85
C PRO A 178 -6.17 -14.42 5.77
N GLY A 179 -6.23 -14.86 7.02
CA GLY A 179 -5.19 -14.65 8.03
C GLY A 179 -5.69 -13.91 9.28
N GLN A 180 -6.88 -13.31 9.23
CA GLN A 180 -7.58 -12.87 10.43
C GLN A 180 -7.92 -14.09 11.28
N ALA A 181 -7.72 -14.00 12.60
CA ALA A 181 -8.15 -15.04 13.53
C ALA A 181 -9.65 -15.29 13.31
N ARG A 182 -9.98 -16.43 12.69
CA ARG A 182 -11.37 -16.83 12.48
C ARG A 182 -11.95 -17.12 13.85
N GLY A 183 -13.15 -16.61 14.12
CA GLY A 183 -13.82 -16.67 15.42
C GLY A 183 -14.00 -18.07 16.02
N LEU A 184 -12.92 -18.72 16.43
CA LEU A 184 -12.93 -19.79 17.42
C LEU A 184 -13.56 -19.30 18.72
N GLU A 185 -13.55 -17.98 18.96
CA GLU A 185 -14.28 -17.35 20.06
C GLU A 185 -15.80 -17.33 19.84
N GLU A 186 -16.27 -17.13 18.61
CA GLU A 186 -17.70 -17.25 18.27
C GLU A 186 -18.16 -18.71 18.27
N CYS A 187 -17.31 -19.66 17.83
CA CYS A 187 -17.56 -21.09 17.96
C CYS A 187 -17.45 -21.61 19.41
N ARG A 188 -16.75 -20.89 20.30
CA ARG A 188 -16.66 -21.20 21.75
C ARG A 188 -17.89 -20.75 22.52
N LYS A 189 -18.62 -19.76 22.02
CA LYS A 189 -19.95 -19.46 22.52
C LYS A 189 -20.85 -20.60 22.03
N SER A 190 -20.95 -21.67 22.82
CA SER A 190 -21.97 -22.70 22.65
C SER A 190 -23.29 -22.02 22.31
N PRO A 191 -24.12 -22.58 21.40
CA PRO A 191 -25.48 -22.08 21.23
C PRO A 191 -26.08 -22.03 22.63
N SER A 192 -26.50 -20.84 23.08
CA SER A 192 -27.09 -20.71 24.41
C SER A 192 -28.22 -21.73 24.48
N ALA A 193 -28.22 -22.55 25.53
CA ALA A 193 -29.14 -23.66 25.73
C ALA A 193 -30.59 -23.19 26.03
N ASN A 194 -31.04 -22.11 25.39
CA ASN A 194 -32.33 -21.45 25.63
C ASN A 194 -33.13 -21.29 24.32
N ALA A 195 -33.11 -22.28 23.44
CA ALA A 195 -33.92 -22.26 22.22
C ALA A 195 -34.71 -23.55 22.03
N LEU A 196 -35.47 -23.96 23.05
CA LEU A 196 -36.73 -24.70 22.87
C LEU A 196 -37.66 -24.39 24.05
N PRO A 197 -38.71 -23.55 23.90
CA PRO A 197 -39.90 -23.73 24.72
C PRO A 197 -40.52 -25.08 24.32
N MET A 198 -40.49 -26.06 25.22
CA MET A 198 -41.42 -27.18 25.15
C MET A 198 -42.82 -26.59 25.32
N ASN A 199 -43.60 -26.64 24.25
CA ASN A 199 -45.05 -26.48 24.35
C ASN A 199 -45.60 -27.78 24.94
N ASP A 200 -46.27 -27.67 26.07
CA ASP A 200 -47.18 -28.67 26.62
C ASP A 200 -48.44 -28.83 25.76
#